data_AF-A0A4Q0Y5S0-F1
#
_entry.id   AF-A0A4Q0Y5S0-F1
#
_cell.length_a   1.000
_cell.length_b   1.000
_cell.length_c   1.000
_cell.angle_alpha   90.00
_cell.angle_beta   90.00
_cell.angle_gamma   90.00
#
_symmetry.space_group_name_H-M   'P 1'
#
loop_
_entity.id
_entity.type
_entity.pdbx_description
1 polymer ?
#
loop_
_entity_poly.entity_id
_entity_poly.type
_entity_poly.pdbx_seq_one_letter_code
_entity_poly.pdbx_strand_id
1 'polypeptide(L)'
;MVCKLSEVSEFFNKYPHLLGEIDEAGLKELFETFPHACKFVKSLDEDNVDCNNLEKVSQKTLALLNQAYEHEYTIDDILNFAGAICKVFDIVGAPKYHVPFILVMLSKL
;
A
#
# COMPACT_ATOMS: atom_id res chain seq x y z
N MET A 1 -8.76 1.49 -10.89
CA MET A 1 -8.08 2.13 -9.75
C MET A 1 -9.00 2.41 -8.55
N VAL A 2 -8.73 1.81 -7.39
CA VAL A 2 -9.42 2.01 -6.11
C VAL A 2 -8.86 3.25 -5.43
N CYS A 3 -9.64 4.32 -5.27
CA CYS A 3 -9.12 5.58 -4.75
C CYS A 3 -10.10 6.36 -3.86
N LYS A 4 -11.34 5.88 -3.71
CA LYS A 4 -12.22 6.40 -2.66
C LYS A 4 -12.03 5.57 -1.40
N LEU A 5 -12.07 6.21 -0.22
CA LEU A 5 -12.03 5.50 1.06
C LEU A 5 -13.06 4.37 1.11
N SER A 6 -14.27 4.58 0.56
CA SER A 6 -15.30 3.54 0.46
C SER A 6 -14.86 2.33 -0.34
N GLU A 7 -14.22 2.53 -1.50
CA GLU A 7 -13.74 1.45 -2.37
C GLU A 7 -12.53 0.72 -1.72
N VAL A 8 -11.68 1.45 -1.01
CA VAL A 8 -10.56 0.90 -0.23
C VAL A 8 -11.07 0.07 0.94
N SER A 9 -12.07 0.59 1.66
CA SER A 9 -12.70 -0.11 2.78
C SER A 9 -13.40 -1.38 2.30
N GLU A 10 -14.14 -1.31 1.19
CA GLU A 10 -14.74 -2.50 0.55
C GLU A 10 -13.69 -3.54 0.15
N PHE A 11 -12.53 -3.10 -0.35
CA PHE A 11 -11.42 -3.99 -0.68
C PHE A 11 -10.94 -4.72 0.59
N PHE A 12 -10.66 -4.00 1.68
CA PHE A 12 -10.17 -4.63 2.91
C PHE A 12 -11.23 -5.46 3.63
N ASN A 13 -12.51 -5.14 3.49
CA ASN A 13 -13.60 -6.00 3.95
C ASN A 13 -13.65 -7.34 3.20
N LYS A 14 -13.25 -7.37 1.91
CA LYS A 14 -13.12 -8.62 1.14
C LYS A 14 -11.84 -9.38 1.48
N TYR A 15 -10.79 -8.67 1.89
CA TYR A 15 -9.48 -9.23 2.22
C TYR A 15 -9.02 -8.83 3.63
N PRO A 16 -9.75 -9.21 4.68
CA PRO A 16 -9.51 -8.72 6.05
C PRO A 16 -8.12 -9.10 6.59
N HIS A 17 -7.56 -10.21 6.10
CA HIS A 17 -6.23 -10.70 6.49
C HIS A 17 -5.07 -9.76 6.10
N LEU A 18 -5.29 -8.82 5.18
CA LEU A 18 -4.24 -7.91 4.73
C LEU A 18 -3.84 -6.89 5.82
N LEU A 19 -4.82 -6.33 6.50
CA LEU A 19 -4.62 -5.30 7.53
C LEU A 19 -4.51 -5.85 8.96
N GLY A 20 -4.83 -7.13 9.18
CA GLY A 20 -4.71 -7.74 10.50
C GLY A 20 -5.71 -7.14 11.50
N GLU A 21 -5.20 -6.54 12.57
CA GLU A 21 -6.02 -5.97 13.66
C GLU A 21 -6.41 -4.50 13.44
N ILE A 22 -6.01 -3.89 12.31
CA ILE A 22 -6.35 -2.50 12.02
C ILE A 22 -7.85 -2.38 11.76
N ASP A 23 -8.48 -1.51 12.54
CA ASP A 23 -9.89 -1.19 12.44
C ASP A 23 -10.16 -0.10 11.39
N GLU A 24 -11.43 0.25 11.20
CA GLU A 24 -11.85 1.26 10.22
C GLU A 24 -11.27 2.65 10.51
N ALA A 25 -11.07 2.99 11.79
CA ALA A 25 -10.47 4.26 12.19
C ALA A 25 -8.99 4.32 11.81
N GLY A 26 -8.23 3.25 12.08
CA GLY A 26 -6.83 3.14 11.66
C GLY A 26 -6.69 3.09 10.14
N LEU A 27 -7.59 2.41 9.43
CA LEU A 27 -7.62 2.44 7.96
C LEU A 27 -7.85 3.85 7.42
N LYS A 28 -8.78 4.59 8.04
CA LYS A 28 -9.05 5.98 7.68
C LYS A 28 -7.83 6.86 7.93
N GLU A 29 -7.15 6.71 9.06
CA GLU A 29 -5.92 7.45 9.36
C GLU A 29 -4.83 7.14 8.33
N LEU A 30 -4.58 5.86 8.02
CA LEU A 30 -3.64 5.46 6.97
C LEU A 30 -4.01 6.06 5.61
N PHE A 31 -5.30 6.12 5.28
CA PHE A 31 -5.80 6.73 4.05
C PHE A 31 -5.74 8.27 4.08
N GLU A 32 -5.81 8.91 5.23
CA GLU A 32 -5.70 10.36 5.39
C GLU A 32 -4.25 10.84 5.42
N THR A 33 -3.31 10.00 5.88
CA THR A 33 -1.87 10.11 5.59
C THR A 33 -1.58 9.98 4.09
N PHE A 34 -2.59 9.56 3.31
CA PHE A 34 -2.55 9.30 1.88
C PHE A 34 -3.26 10.33 0.97
N PRO A 35 -3.21 11.68 1.18
CA PRO A 35 -3.91 12.60 0.27
C PRO A 35 -3.34 12.59 -1.17
N HIS A 36 -2.13 12.02 -1.36
CA HIS A 36 -1.34 12.15 -2.58
C HIS A 36 -1.15 10.87 -3.39
N ALA A 37 -1.29 9.68 -2.80
CA ALA A 37 -0.98 8.47 -3.55
C ALA A 37 -2.11 8.04 -4.50
N CYS A 38 -3.31 8.54 -4.29
CA CYS A 38 -4.36 8.61 -5.31
C CYS A 38 -3.99 9.45 -6.54
N LYS A 39 -3.28 10.57 -6.38
CA LYS A 39 -2.77 11.36 -7.53
C LYS A 39 -1.61 10.64 -8.22
N PHE A 40 -0.73 10.03 -7.43
CA PHE A 40 0.44 9.31 -7.94
C PHE A 40 0.05 8.05 -8.74
N VAL A 41 -0.86 7.23 -8.22
CA VAL A 41 -1.29 6.02 -8.92
C VAL A 41 -2.08 6.36 -10.19
N LYS A 42 -2.74 7.53 -10.28
CA LYS A 42 -3.30 8.03 -11.55
C LYS A 42 -2.25 8.42 -12.59
N SER A 43 -1.01 8.70 -12.17
CA SER A 43 0.12 8.95 -13.08
C SER A 43 0.87 7.67 -13.46
N LEU A 44 0.53 6.55 -12.85
CA LEU A 44 1.02 5.25 -13.27
C LEU A 44 0.09 4.73 -14.37
N ASP A 45 0.67 4.30 -15.49
CA ASP A 45 -0.05 3.69 -16.62
C ASP A 45 -0.36 2.20 -16.36
N GLU A 46 -0.38 1.80 -15.08
CA GLU A 46 -0.47 0.43 -14.59
C GLU A 46 -1.54 0.37 -13.48
N ASP A 47 -2.51 -0.54 -13.62
CA ASP A 47 -3.58 -0.72 -12.63
C ASP A 47 -3.12 -1.49 -11.38
N ASN A 48 -2.08 -2.32 -11.52
CA ASN A 48 -1.59 -3.24 -10.50
C ASN A 48 -0.08 -3.12 -10.33
N VAL A 49 0.40 -3.39 -9.12
CA VAL A 49 1.83 -3.53 -8.81
C VAL A 49 2.41 -4.72 -9.58
N ASP A 50 3.46 -4.47 -10.35
CA ASP A 50 4.31 -5.53 -10.93
C ASP A 50 5.26 -6.08 -9.87
N CYS A 51 5.00 -7.30 -9.40
CA CYS A 51 5.87 -7.96 -8.41
C CYS A 51 7.24 -8.37 -8.96
N ASN A 52 7.45 -8.33 -10.28
CA ASN A 52 8.77 -8.53 -10.87
C ASN A 52 9.58 -7.22 -10.90
N ASN A 53 8.93 -6.07 -10.71
CA ASN A 53 9.57 -4.76 -10.67
C ASN A 53 8.94 -3.87 -9.59
N LEU A 54 9.50 -3.97 -8.39
CA LEU A 54 9.00 -3.27 -7.20
C LEU A 54 9.62 -1.89 -6.96
N GLU A 55 10.53 -1.43 -7.83
CA GLU A 55 11.23 -0.16 -7.63
C GLU A 55 10.26 1.02 -7.49
N LYS A 56 9.30 1.13 -8.41
CA LYS A 56 8.34 2.25 -8.43
C LYS A 56 7.50 2.30 -7.16
N VAL A 57 6.95 1.17 -6.72
CA VAL A 57 6.08 1.12 -5.53
C VAL A 57 6.89 1.34 -4.25
N SER A 58 8.14 0.85 -4.21
CA SER A 58 9.02 0.99 -3.06
C SER A 58 9.51 2.43 -2.91
N GLN A 59 9.97 3.05 -4.00
CA GLN A 59 10.33 4.47 -4.02
C GLN A 59 9.17 5.35 -3.57
N LYS A 60 7.95 5.03 -4.02
CA LYS A 60 6.78 5.81 -3.61
C LYS A 60 6.49 5.66 -2.13
N THR A 61 6.56 4.44 -1.61
CA THR A 61 6.28 4.16 -0.21
C THR A 61 7.30 4.81 0.71
N LEU A 62 8.58 4.75 0.35
CA LEU A 62 9.63 5.49 1.04
C LEU A 62 9.39 7.00 1.02
N ALA A 63 9.00 7.56 -0.14
CA ALA A 63 8.69 8.98 -0.24
C ALA A 63 7.49 9.39 0.64
N LEU A 64 6.50 8.50 0.83
CA LEU A 64 5.37 8.75 1.74
C LEU A 64 5.80 8.68 3.20
N LEU A 65 6.61 7.67 3.56
CA LEU A 65 7.14 7.54 4.92
C LEU A 65 7.95 8.77 5.31
N ASN A 66 8.88 9.22 4.46
CA ASN A 66 9.70 10.42 4.69
C ASN A 66 8.87 11.70 4.89
N GLN A 67 7.66 11.76 4.33
CA GLN A 67 6.77 12.91 4.45
C GLN A 67 5.90 12.88 5.72
N ALA A 68 5.52 11.68 6.15
CA ALA A 68 4.53 11.49 7.21
C ALA A 68 5.13 11.11 8.56
N TYR A 69 6.32 10.50 8.58
CA TYR A 69 6.92 9.91 9.77
C TYR A 69 8.43 10.17 9.83
N GLU A 70 8.97 10.29 11.03
CA GLU A 70 10.41 10.18 11.27
C GLU A 70 10.78 8.69 11.33
N HIS A 71 11.67 8.24 10.45
CA HIS A 71 12.04 6.84 10.35
C HIS A 71 13.48 6.67 9.82
N GLU A 72 14.02 5.45 9.97
CA GLU A 72 15.35 5.08 9.47
C GLU A 72 15.30 4.10 8.28
N TYR A 73 14.10 3.70 7.84
CA TYR A 73 13.92 2.80 6.69
C TYR A 73 14.62 3.30 5.43
N THR A 74 15.39 2.40 4.81
CA THR A 74 16.06 2.62 3.52
C THR A 74 15.22 2.09 2.37
N ILE A 75 15.60 2.44 1.12
CA ILE A 75 14.93 1.90 -0.06
C ILE A 75 15.02 0.37 -0.15
N ASP A 76 16.13 -0.21 0.29
CA ASP A 76 16.34 -1.66 0.29
C ASP A 76 15.41 -2.35 1.29
N ASP A 77 15.17 -1.74 2.45
CA ASP A 77 14.18 -2.23 3.42
C ASP A 77 12.79 -2.24 2.79
N ILE A 78 12.38 -1.14 2.15
CA ILE A 78 11.06 -1.04 1.51
C ILE A 78 10.94 -2.03 0.35
N LEU A 79 11.99 -2.26 -0.44
CA LEU A 79 12.01 -3.26 -1.51
C LEU A 79 11.80 -4.67 -0.96
N ASN A 80 12.50 -5.03 0.12
CA ASN A 80 12.35 -6.32 0.79
C ASN A 80 10.93 -6.50 1.33
N PHE A 81 10.38 -5.46 1.97
CA PHE A 81 8.99 -5.46 2.45
C PHE A 81 7.99 -5.63 1.29
N ALA A 82 8.13 -4.85 0.21
CA ALA A 82 7.26 -4.97 -0.96
C ALA A 82 7.27 -6.39 -1.54
N GLY A 83 8.44 -7.04 -1.58
CA GLY A 83 8.56 -8.44 -2.02
C GLY A 83 7.80 -9.41 -1.11
N ALA A 84 7.87 -9.22 0.20
CA ALA A 84 7.09 -10.02 1.15
C ALA A 84 5.59 -9.77 1.00
N ILE A 85 5.15 -8.51 0.83
CA ILE A 85 3.74 -8.16 0.65
C ILE A 85 3.17 -8.72 -0.65
N CYS A 86 3.94 -8.75 -1.74
CA CYS A 86 3.54 -9.44 -2.97
C CYS A 86 3.13 -10.90 -2.72
N LYS A 87 3.93 -11.65 -1.95
CA LYS A 87 3.62 -13.03 -1.58
C LYS A 87 2.35 -13.13 -0.73
N VAL A 88 2.16 -12.19 0.20
CA VAL A 88 0.93 -12.15 1.02
C VAL A 88 -0.30 -11.97 0.13
N PHE A 89 -0.26 -11.02 -0.81
CA PHE A 89 -1.36 -10.79 -1.76
C PHE A 89 -1.62 -12.02 -2.64
N ASP A 90 -0.58 -12.72 -3.09
CA ASP A 90 -0.71 -13.98 -3.83
C ASP A 90 -1.39 -15.07 -3.01
N ILE A 91 -1.00 -15.23 -1.73
CA ILE A 91 -1.58 -16.24 -0.82
C ILE A 91 -3.07 -15.99 -0.60
N VAL A 92 -3.49 -14.73 -0.42
CA VAL A 92 -4.89 -14.39 -0.17
C VAL A 92 -5.71 -14.18 -1.46
N GLY A 93 -5.08 -14.32 -2.63
CA GLY A 93 -5.74 -14.11 -3.93
C GLY A 93 -6.26 -12.69 -4.14
N ALA A 94 -5.62 -11.69 -3.52
CA ALA A 94 -6.04 -10.30 -3.64
C ALA A 94 -5.41 -9.62 -4.86
N PRO A 95 -6.16 -8.77 -5.58
CA PRO A 95 -5.56 -7.95 -6.62
C PRO A 95 -4.60 -6.95 -6.01
N LYS A 96 -3.42 -6.80 -6.64
CA LYS A 96 -2.31 -5.98 -6.15
C LYS A 96 -2.46 -4.52 -6.57
N TYR A 97 -3.64 -3.96 -6.35
CA TYR A 97 -3.90 -2.55 -6.65
C TYR A 97 -2.93 -1.69 -5.86
N HIS A 98 -2.31 -0.71 -6.51
CA HIS A 98 -1.28 0.11 -5.88
C HIS A 98 -1.73 0.75 -4.56
N VAL A 99 -2.95 1.26 -4.49
CA VAL A 99 -3.46 1.95 -3.28
C VAL A 99 -3.57 0.99 -2.08
N PRO A 100 -4.35 -0.11 -2.13
CA PRO A 100 -4.35 -1.11 -1.08
C PRO A 100 -2.96 -1.68 -0.77
N PHE A 101 -2.13 -1.91 -1.78
CA PHE A 101 -0.80 -2.47 -1.58
C PHE A 101 0.10 -1.55 -0.74
N ILE A 102 0.13 -0.25 -1.05
CA ILE A 102 0.90 0.72 -0.27
C ILE A 102 0.32 0.88 1.14
N LEU A 103 -1.00 0.90 1.30
CA LEU A 103 -1.62 0.97 2.63
C LEU A 103 -1.24 -0.23 3.51
N VAL A 104 -1.18 -1.44 2.92
CA VAL A 104 -0.71 -2.63 3.62
C VAL A 104 0.77 -2.52 4.01
N MET A 105 1.61 -1.97 3.15
CA MET A 105 3.02 -1.73 3.51
C MET A 105 3.15 -0.73 4.66
N LEU A 106 2.48 0.41 4.57
CA LEU A 106 2.50 1.43 5.62
C LEU A 106 1.95 0.89 6.95
N SER A 107 0.98 -0.01 6.91
CA SER A 107 0.42 -0.64 8.10
C SER A 107 1.35 -1.63 8.82
N LYS A 108 2.42 -2.08 8.16
CA LYS A 108 3.31 -3.15 8.64
C LYS A 108 4.76 -2.69 8.85
N LEU A 109 5.04 -1.42 8.56
CA LEU A 109 6.30 -0.72 8.79
C LEU A 109 6.19 0.12 10.06
#